data_AF-A0A843WKG6-F1
#
_entry.id   AF-A0A843WKG6-F1
#
_cell.length_a   1.000
_cell.length_b   1.000
_cell.length_c   1.000
_cell.angle_alpha   90.00
_cell.angle_beta   90.00
_cell.angle_gamma   90.00
#
_symmetry.space_group_name_H-M   'P 1'
#
loop_
_entity.id
_entity.type
_entity.pdbx_description
1 polymer ?
#
loop_
_entity_poly.entity_id
_entity_poly.type
_entity_poly.pdbx_seq_one_letter_code
_entity_poly.pdbx_strand_id
1 'polypeptide(L)'
;MRVSIVGAYKPYFDVDTSDVMERIREAFFPFKGSFTEKTTNNPDLYGTFWICTTLIFVAVAIGTFVTYLAHKWHEKEWDYDIKLVTWSISLFYGYVTIVPLCLYIILRYFSVPSGL
;
A
#
# COMPACT_ATOMS: atom_id res chain seq x y z
N MET A 1 -27.58 -4.79 -18.25
CA MET A 1 -26.69 -5.91 -17.83
C MET A 1 -26.10 -5.53 -16.48
N ARG A 2 -26.40 -6.25 -15.38
CA ARG A 2 -25.87 -5.90 -14.05
C ARG A 2 -24.43 -6.40 -13.96
N VAL A 3 -23.48 -5.47 -13.85
CA VAL A 3 -22.08 -5.83 -13.56
C VAL A 3 -22.05 -6.37 -12.13
N SER A 4 -21.56 -7.60 -11.97
CA SER A 4 -21.29 -8.16 -10.63
C SER A 4 -20.18 -7.34 -9.97
N ILE A 5 -20.25 -7.15 -8.66
CA ILE A 5 -19.24 -6.43 -7.88
C ILE A 5 -17.83 -6.97 -8.20
N VAL A 6 -17.69 -8.30 -8.31
CA VAL A 6 -16.44 -8.98 -8.70
C VAL A 6 -15.97 -8.58 -10.10
N GLY A 7 -16.91 -8.44 -11.05
CA GLY A 7 -16.60 -8.04 -12.42
C GLY A 7 -16.11 -6.59 -12.54
N ALA A 8 -16.56 -5.71 -11.64
CA ALA A 8 -16.08 -4.32 -11.59
C ALA A 8 -14.63 -4.23 -11.08
N TYR A 9 -14.22 -5.11 -10.17
CA TYR A 9 -12.85 -5.11 -9.63
C TYR A 9 -11.85 -5.91 -10.46
N LYS A 10 -12.31 -6.84 -11.30
CA LYS A 10 -11.46 -7.71 -12.12
C LYS A 10 -10.27 -7.01 -12.82
N PRO A 11 -10.43 -5.88 -13.55
CA PRO A 11 -9.31 -5.26 -14.25
C PRO A 11 -8.19 -4.75 -13.32
N TYR A 12 -8.50 -4.43 -12.07
CA TYR A 12 -7.51 -3.92 -11.11
C TYR A 12 -6.62 -5.01 -10.50
N PHE A 13 -7.00 -6.28 -10.69
CA PHE A 13 -6.26 -7.46 -10.22
C PHE A 13 -5.69 -8.29 -11.37
N ASP A 14 -5.89 -7.85 -12.62
CA ASP A 14 -5.35 -8.48 -13.82
C ASP A 14 -3.95 -7.92 -14.09
N VAL A 15 -2.95 -8.44 -13.37
CA VAL A 15 -1.58 -7.91 -13.36
C VAL A 15 -0.57 -9.03 -13.59
N ASP A 16 0.34 -8.83 -14.54
CA ASP A 16 1.42 -9.77 -14.84
C ASP A 16 2.69 -9.50 -14.04
N THR A 17 3.58 -10.50 -13.97
CA THR A 17 4.87 -10.37 -13.26
C THR A 17 5.78 -9.31 -13.89
N SER A 18 5.72 -9.16 -15.22
CA SER A 18 6.44 -8.11 -15.94
C SER A 18 6.02 -6.71 -15.51
N ASP A 19 4.71 -6.50 -15.30
CA ASP A 19 4.16 -5.21 -14.90
C ASP A 19 4.65 -4.82 -13.51
N VAL A 20 4.68 -5.76 -12.58
CA VAL A 20 5.17 -5.53 -11.22
C VAL A 20 6.65 -5.14 -11.23
N MET A 21 7.48 -5.87 -11.99
CA MET A 21 8.91 -5.58 -12.09
C MET A 21 9.18 -4.20 -12.73
N GLU A 22 8.42 -3.84 -13.75
CA GLU A 22 8.51 -2.53 -14.39
C GLU A 22 8.10 -1.41 -13.42
N ARG A 23 6.96 -1.55 -12.72
CA ARG A 23 6.50 -0.57 -11.71
C ARG A 23 7.52 -0.37 -10.60
N ILE A 24 8.14 -1.45 -10.10
CA ILE A 24 9.21 -1.36 -9.10
C ILE A 24 10.38 -0.55 -9.66
N ARG A 25 10.82 -0.83 -10.89
CA ARG A 25 11.93 -0.11 -11.53
C ARG A 25 11.61 1.37 -11.75
N GLU A 26 10.38 1.68 -12.14
CA GLU A 26 9.91 3.06 -12.31
C GLU A 26 9.78 3.79 -10.97
N ALA A 27 9.38 3.11 -9.89
CA ALA A 27 9.31 3.69 -8.54
C ALA A 27 10.68 4.16 -8.03
N PHE A 28 11.78 3.51 -8.43
CA PHE A 28 13.15 3.96 -8.13
C PHE A 28 13.59 5.19 -8.93
N PHE A 29 13.02 5.41 -10.12
CA PHE A 29 13.40 6.51 -11.02
C PHE A 29 12.17 7.25 -11.56
N PRO A 30 11.46 8.01 -10.71
CA PRO A 30 10.14 8.59 -11.03
C PRO A 30 10.20 9.75 -12.05
N PHE A 31 11.38 10.27 -12.36
CA PHE A 31 11.55 11.47 -13.21
C PHE A 31 11.38 11.22 -14.72
N LYS A 32 11.14 9.97 -15.14
CA LYS A 32 11.03 9.62 -16.58
C LYS A 32 9.66 9.89 -17.19
N GLY A 33 8.65 10.32 -16.42
CA GLY A 33 7.31 10.66 -16.93
C GLY A 33 6.45 9.48 -17.43
N SER A 34 7.06 8.33 -17.75
CA SER A 34 6.42 7.10 -18.25
C SER A 34 5.42 6.47 -17.26
N PHE A 35 5.59 6.70 -15.96
CA PHE A 35 4.78 6.05 -14.93
C PHE A 35 3.29 6.38 -15.02
N THR A 36 2.94 7.65 -15.27
CA THR A 36 1.53 8.08 -15.36
C THR A 36 0.84 7.53 -16.61
N GLU A 37 1.55 7.50 -17.75
CA GLU A 37 1.01 7.03 -19.03
C GLU A 37 0.75 5.51 -19.00
N LYS A 38 1.66 4.74 -18.41
CA LYS A 38 1.50 3.28 -18.28
C LYS A 38 0.49 2.88 -17.21
N THR A 39 0.45 3.59 -16.08
CA THR A 39 -0.47 3.29 -14.98
C THR A 39 -1.93 3.62 -15.33
N THR A 40 -2.17 4.57 -16.24
CA THR A 40 -3.53 4.93 -16.70
C THR A 40 -4.17 3.80 -17.51
N ASN A 41 -3.38 3.07 -18.31
CA ASN A 41 -3.89 1.98 -19.14
C ASN A 41 -4.23 0.72 -18.33
N ASN A 42 -3.46 0.40 -17.28
CA ASN A 42 -3.68 -0.76 -16.41
C ASN A 42 -3.50 -0.39 -14.92
N PRO A 43 -4.54 0.16 -14.26
CA PRO A 43 -4.46 0.53 -12.84
C PRO A 43 -4.33 -0.71 -11.96
N ASP A 44 -3.33 -0.76 -11.06
CA ASP A 44 -3.17 -1.90 -10.13
C ASP A 44 -3.75 -1.62 -8.75
N LEU A 45 -4.49 -2.59 -8.23
CA LEU A 45 -4.79 -2.70 -6.79
C LEU A 45 -4.07 -3.90 -6.17
N TYR A 46 -3.60 -4.84 -6.98
CA TYR A 46 -2.87 -6.02 -6.53
C TYR A 46 -1.60 -5.66 -5.77
N GLY A 47 -0.77 -4.76 -6.32
CA GLY A 47 0.48 -4.32 -5.70
C GLY A 47 0.23 -3.63 -4.36
N THR A 48 -0.62 -2.60 -4.37
CA THR A 48 -1.01 -1.88 -3.14
C THR A 48 -1.54 -2.82 -2.05
N PHE A 49 -2.42 -3.76 -2.39
CA PHE A 49 -3.01 -4.68 -1.41
C PHE A 49 -1.97 -5.62 -0.79
N TRP A 50 -1.19 -6.33 -1.60
CA TRP A 50 -0.26 -7.35 -1.11
C TRP A 50 1.00 -6.77 -0.47
N ILE A 51 1.52 -5.66 -0.99
CA ILE A 51 2.66 -4.97 -0.37
C ILE A 51 2.27 -4.50 1.03
N CYS A 52 1.12 -3.82 1.20
CA CYS A 52 0.68 -3.39 2.53
C CYS A 52 0.47 -4.56 3.49
N THR A 53 -0.21 -5.63 3.03
CA THR A 53 -0.52 -6.80 3.86
C THR A 53 0.75 -7.49 4.36
N THR A 54 1.73 -7.69 3.47
CA THR A 54 2.99 -8.34 3.83
C THR A 54 3.83 -7.49 4.78
N LEU A 55 3.85 -6.16 4.58
CA LEU A 55 4.53 -5.24 5.50
C LEU A 55 3.89 -5.25 6.90
N ILE A 56 2.55 -5.25 6.99
CA ILE A 56 1.83 -5.36 8.26
C ILE A 56 2.19 -6.68 8.96
N PHE A 57 2.14 -7.80 8.22
CA PHE A 57 2.49 -9.10 8.75
C PHE A 57 3.92 -9.13 9.32
N VAL A 58 4.90 -8.63 8.56
CA VAL A 58 6.29 -8.56 8.98
C VAL A 58 6.47 -7.62 10.20
N ALA A 59 5.82 -6.46 10.21
CA ALA A 59 5.89 -5.52 11.32
C ALA A 59 5.35 -6.14 12.62
N VAL A 60 4.21 -6.82 12.55
CA VAL A 60 3.61 -7.51 13.69
C VAL A 60 4.48 -8.68 14.15
N ALA A 61 5.03 -9.47 13.22
CA ALA A 61 5.92 -10.58 13.53
C ALA A 61 7.19 -10.09 14.25
N ILE A 62 7.83 -9.04 13.74
CA ILE A 62 9.02 -8.43 14.35
C ILE A 62 8.67 -7.84 15.73
N GLY A 63 7.56 -7.10 15.86
CA GLY A 63 7.19 -6.53 17.15
C GLY A 63 6.89 -7.58 18.20
N THR A 64 6.24 -8.68 17.81
CA THR A 64 6.01 -9.85 18.70
C THR A 64 7.33 -10.54 19.08
N PHE A 65 8.29 -10.60 18.15
CA PHE A 65 9.61 -11.15 18.44
C PHE A 65 10.42 -10.27 19.41
N VAL A 66 10.32 -8.95 19.26
CA VAL A 66 10.97 -7.98 20.16
C VAL A 66 10.39 -8.06 21.58
N THR A 67 9.07 -8.14 21.72
CA THR A 67 8.45 -8.31 23.05
C THR A 67 8.86 -9.64 23.69
N TYR A 68 9.14 -10.67 22.88
CA TYR A 68 9.57 -11.98 23.37
C TYR A 68 10.98 -11.95 23.92
N LEU A 69 11.89 -11.32 23.18
CA LEU A 69 13.24 -11.10 23.67
C LEU A 69 13.26 -10.24 24.93
N ALA A 70 12.43 -9.19 25.00
CA ALA A 70 12.32 -8.34 26.17
C ALA A 70 11.81 -9.10 27.41
N HIS A 71 10.81 -9.97 27.25
CA HIS A 71 10.33 -10.83 28.33
C HIS A 71 11.43 -11.75 28.86
N LYS A 72 12.17 -12.41 27.95
CA LYS A 72 13.22 -13.36 28.30
C LYS A 72 14.43 -12.70 28.99
N TRP A 73 14.79 -11.48 28.60
CA TRP A 73 16.03 -10.84 29.06
C TRP A 73 15.84 -9.87 30.24
N HIS A 74 14.64 -9.29 30.39
CA HIS A 74 14.37 -8.23 31.37
C HIS A 74 13.22 -8.54 32.33
N GLU A 75 12.73 -9.79 32.38
CA GLU A 75 11.58 -10.22 33.22
C GLU A 75 10.33 -9.34 33.05
N LYS A 76 10.21 -8.67 31.90
CA LYS A 76 9.08 -7.79 31.61
C LYS A 76 7.85 -8.66 31.32
N GLU A 77 6.70 -8.36 31.92
CA GLU A 77 5.47 -9.11 31.64
C GLU A 77 5.19 -9.19 30.14
N TRP A 78 4.84 -10.39 29.67
CA TRP A 78 4.48 -10.64 28.28
C TRP A 78 3.13 -9.99 28.00
N ASP A 79 3.16 -8.80 27.43
CA ASP A 79 1.97 -8.11 26.94
C ASP A 79 1.96 -8.15 25.41
N TYR A 80 1.01 -8.90 24.86
CA TYR A 80 0.78 -8.93 23.42
C TYR A 80 0.05 -7.65 23.02
N ASP A 81 0.78 -6.73 22.40
CA ASP A 81 0.22 -5.44 22.04
C ASP A 81 -0.67 -5.53 20.79
N ILE A 82 -1.96 -5.79 20.98
CA ILE A 82 -2.97 -5.74 19.91
C ILE A 82 -2.95 -4.37 19.21
N LYS A 83 -2.53 -3.30 19.90
CA LYS A 83 -2.42 -1.97 19.31
C LYS A 83 -1.36 -1.94 18.23
N LEU A 84 -0.29 -2.75 18.31
CA LEU A 84 0.74 -2.82 17.27
C LEU A 84 0.14 -3.23 15.92
N VAL A 85 -0.79 -4.21 15.93
CA VAL A 85 -1.50 -4.65 14.72
C VAL A 85 -2.36 -3.52 14.18
N THR A 86 -3.18 -2.90 15.03
CA THR A 86 -4.06 -1.79 14.64
C THR A 86 -3.27 -0.58 14.11
N TRP A 87 -2.16 -0.23 14.75
CA TRP A 87 -1.25 0.83 14.31
C TRP A 87 -0.60 0.51 12.98
N SER A 88 -0.14 -0.73 12.78
CA SER A 88 0.45 -1.16 11.51
C SER A 88 -0.57 -1.06 10.36
N ILE A 89 -1.78 -1.59 10.55
CA ILE A 89 -2.88 -1.49 9.57
C ILE A 89 -3.17 -0.02 9.24
N SER A 90 -3.36 0.80 10.28
CA SER A 90 -3.68 2.22 10.13
C SER A 90 -2.57 2.98 9.41
N LEU A 91 -1.31 2.69 9.73
CA LEU A 91 -0.16 3.34 9.12
C LEU A 91 -0.05 3.02 7.63
N PHE A 92 -0.03 1.74 7.26
CA PHE A 92 0.23 1.33 5.89
C PHE A 92 -0.96 1.62 4.96
N TYR A 93 -2.17 1.15 5.31
CA TYR A 93 -3.35 1.42 4.47
C TYR A 93 -3.77 2.90 4.54
N GLY A 94 -3.61 3.55 5.69
CA GLY A 94 -3.86 4.97 5.83
C GLY A 94 -2.92 5.79 4.95
N TYR A 95 -1.62 5.51 4.95
CA TYR A 95 -0.66 6.20 4.10
C TYR A 95 -1.00 6.09 2.61
N VAL A 96 -1.24 4.87 2.11
CA VAL A 96 -1.51 4.65 0.68
C VAL A 96 -2.86 5.24 0.24
N THR A 97 -3.80 5.47 1.16
CA THR A 97 -5.09 6.09 0.83
C THR A 97 -5.05 7.61 0.98
N ILE A 98 -4.53 8.11 2.10
CA ILE A 98 -4.59 9.52 2.48
C ILE A 98 -3.66 10.35 1.60
N VAL A 99 -2.44 9.90 1.33
CA VAL A 99 -1.47 10.67 0.54
C VAL A 99 -1.98 11.00 -0.88
N PRO A 100 -2.40 10.03 -1.71
CA PRO A 100 -2.91 10.35 -3.05
C PRO A 100 -4.22 11.16 -3.00
N LEU A 101 -5.07 10.93 -1.99
CA LEU A 101 -6.30 11.70 -1.81
C LEU A 101 -6.01 13.16 -1.45
N CYS A 102 -5.08 13.42 -0.54
CA CYS A 102 -4.64 14.76 -0.19
C CYS A 102 -4.02 15.47 -1.41
N LEU A 103 -3.13 14.79 -2.14
CA LEU A 103 -2.54 15.33 -3.38
C LEU A 103 -3.62 15.66 -4.41
N TYR A 104 -4.60 14.77 -4.61
CA TYR A 104 -5.73 15.00 -5.50
C TYR A 104 -6.54 16.25 -5.11
N ILE A 105 -6.90 16.40 -3.83
CA ILE A 105 -7.64 17.56 -3.33
C ILE A 105 -6.83 18.86 -3.53
N ILE A 106 -5.54 18.84 -3.21
CA ILE A 106 -4.65 19.99 -3.37
C ILE A 106 -4.58 20.40 -4.83
N LEU A 107 -4.28 19.47 -5.74
CA LEU A 107 -4.16 19.75 -7.17
C LEU A 107 -5.49 20.25 -7.76
N ARG A 108 -6.62 19.65 -7.33
CA ARG A 108 -7.96 20.08 -7.73
C ARG A 108 -8.27 21.49 -7.25
N TYR A 109 -7.89 21.84 -6.01
CA TYR A 109 -8.09 23.16 -5.44
C TYR A 109 -7.29 24.23 -6.18
N PHE A 110 -6.04 23.94 -6.55
CA PHE A 110 -5.18 24.88 -7.29
C PHE A 110 -5.53 25.02 -8.78
N SER A 111 -6.60 24.35 -9.26
CA SER A 111 -7.07 24.42 -10.66
C SER A 111 -5.96 24.19 -11.70
N VAL A 112 -4.90 23.48 -11.31
CA VAL A 112 -3.88 23.03 -12.26
C VAL A 112 -4.63 22.14 -13.25
N PRO A 113 -4.50 22.37 -14.57
CA PRO A 113 -5.01 21.44 -15.57
C PRO A 113 -4.33 20.10 -15.32
N SER A 114 -4.99 19.27 -14.52
CA SER A 114 -4.67 17.87 -14.39
C SER A 114 -5.16 17.31 -15.71
N GLY A 115 -4.24 17.18 -16.67
CA GLY A 115 -4.47 16.52 -17.95
C GLY A 115 -4.65 15.01 -17.74
N LEU A 116 -5.60 14.66 -16.88
CA LEU A 116 -6.26 13.36 -16.80
C LEU A 116 -7.16 13.21 -18.03
#